data_AF-A0A662VA51-F1
#
_entry.id   AF-A0A662VA51-F1
#
_cell.length_a   1.000
_cell.length_b   1.000
_cell.length_c   1.000
_cell.angle_alpha   90.00
_cell.angle_beta   90.00
_cell.angle_gamma   90.00
#
_symmetry.space_group_name_H-M   'P 1'
#
loop_
_entity.id
_entity.type
_entity.pdbx_description
1 polymer ?
#
loop_
_entity_poly.entity_id
_entity_poly.type
_entity_poly.pdbx_seq_one_letter_code
_entity_poly.pdbx_strand_id
1 'polypeptide(L)'
;MEWREGAVYRFALKSGKVLIARVEKVLRDGNGVYGLRLRILKVIRKPSHSATKEGDLAWVETGVIIRAKPVPPPEISIPKWFFEGG
;
A
#
# COMPACT_ATOMS: atom_id res chain seq x y z
N MET A 1 8.59 11.37 5.68
CA MET A 1 7.55 10.88 4.75
C MET A 1 6.25 10.80 5.52
N GLU A 2 5.20 11.48 5.08
CA GLU A 2 3.90 11.46 5.76
C GLU A 2 3.01 10.38 5.13
N TRP A 3 2.46 9.49 5.97
CA TRP A 3 1.56 8.42 5.53
C TRP A 3 0.14 8.96 5.40
N ARG A 4 -0.47 8.72 4.23
CA ARG A 4 -1.84 9.12 3.93
C ARG A 4 -2.74 7.91 3.80
N GLU A 5 -3.87 7.94 4.51
CA GLU A 5 -4.93 6.94 4.34
C GLU A 5 -5.51 7.06 2.91
N GLY A 6 -5.87 5.92 2.34
CA GLY A 6 -6.32 5.80 0.97
C GLY A 6 -5.22 5.80 -0.10
N ALA A 7 -4.00 6.25 0.23
CA ALA A 7 -2.90 6.30 -0.73
C ALA A 7 -2.27 4.92 -0.97
N VAL A 8 -1.76 4.72 -2.18
CA VAL A 8 -1.13 3.47 -2.62
C VAL A 8 0.37 3.66 -2.64
N TYR A 9 1.10 2.69 -2.09
CA TYR A 9 2.55 2.69 -2.10
C TYR A 9 3.10 1.32 -2.49
N ARG A 10 4.29 1.32 -3.07
CA ARG A 10 5.15 0.17 -3.20
C ARG A 10 6.04 0.08 -1.98
N PHE A 11 5.78 -0.91 -1.13
CA PHE A 11 6.53 -1.19 0.09
C PHE A 11 7.62 -2.23 -0.17
N ALA A 12 8.82 -1.97 0.35
CA ALA A 12 9.89 -2.94 0.52
C ALA A 12 10.16 -3.13 2.01
N LEU A 13 10.02 -4.36 2.49
CA LEU A 13 10.13 -4.73 3.89
C LEU A 13 11.49 -5.36 4.20
N LYS A 14 11.91 -5.34 5.47
CA LYS A 14 13.14 -5.98 5.95
C LYS A 14 13.23 -7.47 5.65
N SER A 15 12.10 -8.15 5.56
CA SER A 15 12.01 -9.56 5.15
C SER A 15 12.32 -9.81 3.67
N GLY A 16 12.65 -8.79 2.88
CA GLY A 16 12.82 -8.88 1.42
C GLY A 16 11.49 -8.95 0.66
N LYS A 17 10.35 -8.89 1.35
CA LYS A 17 9.02 -8.82 0.74
C LYS A 17 8.83 -7.46 0.08
N VAL A 18 8.35 -7.46 -1.17
CA VAL A 18 7.99 -6.27 -1.93
C VAL A 18 6.54 -6.39 -2.38
N LEU A 19 5.72 -5.41 -2.04
CA LEU A 19 4.29 -5.40 -2.33
C LEU A 19 3.79 -4.00 -2.67
N ILE A 20 2.72 -3.92 -3.43
CA ILE A 20 1.93 -2.71 -3.64
C ILE A 20 0.70 -2.85 -2.77
N ALA A 21 0.46 -1.86 -1.91
CA ALA A 21 -0.70 -1.87 -1.03
C ALA A 21 -1.27 -0.47 -0.86
N ARG A 22 -2.58 -0.43 -0.60
CA ARG A 22 -3.29 0.76 -0.16
C ARG A 22 -3.22 0.86 1.36
N VAL A 23 -2.91 2.05 1.87
CA VAL A 23 -3.00 2.33 3.31
C VAL A 23 -4.47 2.49 3.66
N GLU A 24 -5.04 1.52 4.37
CA GLU A 24 -6.44 1.59 4.84
C GLU A 24 -6.53 2.36 6.15
N LYS A 25 -5.50 2.26 7.01
CA LYS A 25 -5.47 2.97 8.29
C LYS A 25 -4.03 3.27 8.71
N VAL A 26 -3.80 4.45 9.25
CA VAL A 26 -2.51 4.82 9.85
C VAL A 26 -2.63 4.70 11.38
N LEU A 27 -1.81 3.85 11.99
CA LEU A 27 -1.77 3.69 13.45
C LEU A 27 -0.77 4.68 14.04
N ARG A 28 -1.26 5.48 14.99
CA ARG A 28 -0.48 6.54 15.63
C ARG A 28 -0.62 6.46 17.15
N ASP A 29 0.44 6.81 17.85
CA ASP A 29 0.47 7.04 19.29
C ASP A 29 1.06 8.43 19.61
N GLY A 30 1.33 8.72 20.88
CA GLY A 30 1.92 9.99 21.30
C GLY A 30 3.34 10.27 20.76
N ASN A 31 4.01 9.26 20.18
CA ASN A 31 5.35 9.35 19.61
C ASN A 31 5.36 9.34 18.06
N GLY A 32 4.19 9.21 17.42
CA GLY A 32 4.03 9.28 15.97
C GLY A 32 3.43 8.03 15.35
N VAL A 33 3.81 7.71 14.11
CA VAL A 33 3.25 6.58 13.36
C VAL A 33 4.05 5.30 13.62
N TYR A 34 3.46 4.35 14.34
CA TYR A 34 4.11 3.07 14.64
C TYR A 34 3.72 1.94 13.67
N GLY A 35 2.58 2.05 12.98
CA GLY A 35 2.10 0.99 12.10
C GLY A 35 1.09 1.43 11.04
N LEU A 36 0.85 0.56 10.08
CA LEU A 36 -0.08 0.75 8.97
C LEU A 36 -0.95 -0.49 8.80
N ARG A 37 -2.25 -0.28 8.57
CA ARG A 37 -3.12 -1.30 7.99
C ARG A 37 -3.07 -1.19 6.49
N LEU A 38 -2.62 -2.24 5.83
CA LEU A 38 -2.41 -2.28 4.39
C LEU A 38 -3.39 -3.26 3.75
N ARG A 39 -4.11 -2.82 2.72
CA ARG A 39 -4.80 -3.72 1.78
C ARG A 39 -3.86 -4.01 0.62
N ILE A 40 -3.47 -5.26 0.48
CA ILE A 40 -2.49 -5.69 -0.51
C ILE A 40 -3.16 -5.73 -1.87
N LEU A 41 -2.66 -4.91 -2.79
CA LEU A 41 -3.15 -4.85 -4.16
C LEU A 41 -2.36 -5.79 -5.07
N LYS A 42 -1.02 -5.86 -4.86
CA LYS A 42 -0.14 -6.70 -5.66
C LYS A 42 1.07 -7.19 -4.87
N VAL A 43 1.43 -8.46 -4.99
CA VAL A 43 2.68 -9.00 -4.42
C VAL A 43 3.74 -9.07 -5.52
N ILE A 44 4.81 -8.28 -5.40
CA ILE A 44 5.90 -8.25 -6.39
C ILE A 44 6.94 -9.33 -6.09
N ARG A 45 7.31 -9.46 -4.81
CA ARG A 45 8.28 -10.45 -4.34
C ARG A 45 7.88 -10.89 -2.95
N LYS A 46 7.88 -12.18 -2.68
CA LYS A 46 7.69 -12.72 -1.34
C LYS A 46 8.73 -13.80 -1.03
N PRO A 47 9.18 -13.91 0.23
CA PRO A 47 9.96 -15.07 0.65
C PRO A 47 9.09 -16.33 0.60
N SER A 48 9.73 -17.49 0.38
CA SER A 48 9.08 -18.78 0.13
C SER A 48 8.07 -19.18 1.21
N HIS A 49 8.32 -18.78 2.46
CA HIS A 49 7.46 -19.08 3.61
C HIS A 49 6.31 -18.09 3.83
N SER A 50 6.05 -17.15 2.91
CA SER A 50 5.00 -16.15 3.10
C SER A 50 3.67 -16.54 2.43
N ALA A 51 2.63 -16.64 3.26
CA ALA A 51 1.26 -16.91 2.82
C ALA A 51 0.52 -15.69 2.25
N THR A 52 1.12 -14.50 2.27
CA THR A 52 0.50 -13.25 1.81
C THR A 52 0.04 -13.30 0.34
N LYS A 53 -1.22 -12.91 0.10
CA LYS A 53 -1.87 -12.88 -1.22
C LYS A 53 -2.40 -11.48 -1.54
N GLU A 54 -2.78 -11.28 -2.80
CA GLU A 54 -3.52 -10.09 -3.24
C GLU A 54 -4.92 -10.10 -2.61
N GLY A 55 -5.41 -8.94 -2.20
CA GLY A 55 -6.66 -8.78 -1.45
C GLY A 55 -6.51 -8.87 0.08
N ASP A 56 -5.41 -9.46 0.59
CA ASP A 56 -5.19 -9.60 2.02
C ASP A 56 -5.09 -8.24 2.72
N LEU A 57 -5.59 -8.20 3.96
CA LEU A 57 -5.32 -7.11 4.90
C LEU A 57 -4.15 -7.51 5.80
N ALA A 58 -3.12 -6.68 5.83
CA ALA A 58 -1.93 -6.91 6.65
C ALA A 58 -1.66 -5.71 7.56
N TRP A 59 -1.27 -6.01 8.80
CA TRP A 59 -0.70 -5.03 9.71
C TRP A 59 0.81 -5.01 9.53
N VAL A 60 1.38 -3.83 9.30
CA VAL A 60 2.81 -3.65 9.06
C VAL A 60 3.31 -2.53 9.95
N GLU A 61 4.29 -2.83 10.80
CA GLU A 61 4.98 -1.84 11.61
C GLU A 61 5.86 -0.95 10.74
N THR A 62 5.90 0.35 11.03
CA THR A 62 6.71 1.28 10.24
C THR A 62 8.20 0.97 10.31
N GLY A 63 8.67 0.42 11.43
CA GLY A 63 10.06 0.01 11.64
C GLY A 63 10.55 -1.17 10.77
N VAL A 64 9.64 -1.92 10.14
CA VAL A 64 10.01 -3.00 9.20
C VAL A 64 10.00 -2.56 7.74
N ILE A 65 9.54 -1.34 7.44
CA ILE A 65 9.52 -0.78 6.09
C ILE A 65 10.89 -0.15 5.82
N ILE A 66 11.65 -0.72 4.89
CA ILE A 66 12.93 -0.14 4.45
C ILE A 66 12.68 1.02 3.49
N ARG A 67 11.70 0.85 2.59
CA ARG A 67 11.39 1.83 1.57
C ARG A 67 9.92 1.78 1.22
N ALA A 68 9.30 2.95 1.09
CA ALA A 68 8.02 3.10 0.43
C ALA A 68 8.14 4.14 -0.67
N LYS A 69 7.55 3.84 -1.84
CA LYS A 69 7.40 4.81 -2.91
C LYS A 69 5.92 4.99 -3.20
N PRO A 70 5.40 6.23 -3.25
CA PRO A 70 4.02 6.44 -3.67
C PRO A 70 3.85 5.88 -5.08
N VAL A 71 2.80 5.11 -5.26
CA VAL A 71 2.34 4.68 -6.58
C VAL A 71 1.19 5.62 -6.89
N PRO A 72 1.31 6.52 -7.87
CA PRO A 72 0.17 7.32 -8.28
C PRO A 72 -0.98 6.35 -8.59
N PRO A 73 -2.22 6.66 -8.19
CA PRO A 73 -3.35 5.87 -8.68
C PRO A 73 -3.21 5.79 -10.20
N PRO A 74 -3.51 4.63 -10.84
CA PRO A 74 -3.65 4.64 -12.28
C PRO A 74 -4.60 5.80 -12.57
N GLU A 75 -4.17 6.77 -13.37
CA GLU A 75 -5.09 7.76 -13.92
C GLU A 75 -6.22 6.94 -14.49
N ILE A 76 -7.37 6.96 -13.82
CA ILE A 76 -8.58 6.42 -14.41
C ILE A 76 -8.75 7.33 -15.61
N SER A 77 -8.29 6.88 -16.77
CA SER A 77 -8.66 7.45 -18.05
C SER A 77 -10.16 7.22 -18.10
N ILE A 78 -10.92 8.15 -17.54
CA ILE A 78 -12.37 8.22 -17.71
C ILE A 78 -12.50 8.31 -19.22
N PRO A 79 -12.98 7.25 -19.86
CA PRO A 79 -12.94 7.23 -21.30
C PRO A 79 -13.93 8.30 -21.78
N LYS A 80 -13.52 9.08 -22.79
CA LYS A 80 -14.21 10.32 -23.21
C LYS A 80 -15.71 10.15 -23.47
N TRP A 81 -16.16 8.94 -23.83
CA TRP A 81 -17.57 8.60 -24.04
C TRP A 81 -18.45 8.73 -22.79
N PHE A 82 -17.88 8.81 -21.58
CA PHE A 82 -18.64 9.07 -20.35
C PHE A 82 -19.20 10.51 -20.27
N PHE A 83 -18.70 11.45 -21.09
CA PHE A 83 -19.18 12.83 -21.14
C PHE A 83 -19.97 13.16 -22.43
N GLU A 84 -20.10 12.22 -23.38
CA GLU A 84 -20.83 12.41 -24.65
C GLU A 84 -22.29 11.93 -24.58
N GLY A 85 -23.00 12.27 -23.51
CA GLY A 85 -24.40 11.89 -23.33
C GLY A 85 -25.16 12.90 -22.51
N GLY A 86 -25.35 14.10 -23.07
CA GLY A 86 -26.25 15.16 -22.58
C GLY A 86 -26.97 15.80 -23.74
#